data_AF-A0A560UQR9-F1
#
_entry.id   AF-A0A560UQR9-F1
#
_cell.length_a   1.000
_cell.length_b   1.000
_cell.length_c   1.000
_cell.angle_alpha   90.00
_cell.angle_beta   90.00
_cell.angle_gamma   90.00
#
_symmetry.space_group_name_H-M   'P 1'
#
loop_
_entity.id
_entity.type
_entity.pdbx_description
1 polymer ?
#
loop_
_entity_poly.entity_id
_entity_poly.type
_entity_poly.pdbx_seq_one_letter_code
_entity_poly.pdbx_strand_id
1 'polypeptide(L)'
;MSRLIVVSNRTADPDNEAAGGLAVALNDSLQQRGGIWFGWSGKLAEADSDPGRQEVQVREYGNMELATIDLSQRDYDAYYLGYSNNVLWPVFHYRLDLANFDVQFSEGYRRVNRLFARKLMPLLKP
;
A
#
# COMPACT_ATOMS: atom_id res chain seq x y z
N MET A 1 23.73 -11.80 2.52
CA MET A 1 23.11 -10.49 2.84
C MET A 1 21.62 -10.70 3.01
N SER A 2 21.00 -10.06 3.99
CA SER A 2 19.55 -10.14 4.21
C SER A 2 18.79 -9.35 3.14
N ARG A 3 17.60 -9.83 2.74
CA ARG A 3 16.77 -9.19 1.72
C ARG A 3 16.07 -7.95 2.29
N LEU A 4 16.09 -6.83 1.56
CA LEU A 4 15.33 -5.63 1.92
C LEU A 4 13.85 -5.81 1.56
N ILE A 5 12.96 -5.47 2.49
CA ILE A 5 11.50 -5.48 2.29
C ILE A 5 10.99 -4.06 2.54
N VAL A 6 10.45 -3.44 1.50
CA VAL A 6 9.80 -2.12 1.58
C VAL A 6 8.29 -2.31 1.55
N VAL A 7 7.59 -1.65 2.45
CA VAL A 7 6.12 -1.68 2.54
C VAL A 7 5.61 -0.25 2.46
N SER A 8 4.84 0.07 1.43
CA SER A 8 4.22 1.39 1.29
C SER A 8 2.84 1.28 0.65
N ASN A 9 2.01 2.31 0.86
CA ASN A 9 0.70 2.32 0.24
C ASN A 9 0.79 2.48 -1.28
N ARG A 10 1.58 3.44 -1.76
CA ARG A 10 1.89 3.59 -3.18
C ARG A 10 3.21 2.93 -3.46
N THR A 11 3.23 1.98 -4.38
CA THR A 11 4.45 1.37 -4.90
C THR A 11 4.95 2.14 -6.11
N ALA A 12 6.15 1.83 -6.59
CA ALA A 12 6.52 2.22 -7.95
C ALA A 12 5.52 1.63 -8.95
N ASP A 13 5.13 2.44 -9.93
CA ASP A 13 4.41 1.98 -11.11
C ASP A 13 5.38 2.08 -12.30
N PRO A 14 5.85 0.94 -12.85
CA PRO A 14 6.75 0.92 -14.00
C PRO A 14 6.16 1.62 -15.24
N ASP A 15 4.82 1.65 -15.33
CA ASP A 15 4.08 2.13 -16.50
C ASP A 15 3.60 3.58 -16.31
N ASN A 16 3.76 4.16 -15.10
CA ASN A 16 3.29 5.51 -14.79
C ASN A 16 4.16 6.18 -13.72
N GLU A 17 5.10 7.03 -14.14
CA GLU A 17 5.99 7.81 -13.26
C GLU A 17 5.27 8.94 -12.49
N ALA A 18 4.01 8.76 -12.08
CA ALA A 18 3.33 9.66 -11.16
C ALA A 18 4.00 9.61 -9.77
N ALA A 19 5.12 10.30 -9.71
CA ALA A 19 6.16 10.29 -8.70
C ALA A 19 5.74 11.05 -7.44
N GLY A 20 5.10 10.35 -6.51
CA GLY A 20 5.16 10.77 -5.11
C GLY A 20 6.62 10.70 -4.64
N GLY A 21 7.10 11.71 -3.91
CA GLY A 21 8.50 11.79 -3.47
C GLY A 21 9.01 10.55 -2.72
N LEU A 22 8.12 9.80 -2.06
CA LEU A 22 8.43 8.51 -1.46
C LEU A 22 8.86 7.46 -2.49
N ALA A 23 8.12 7.33 -3.60
CA ALA A 23 8.39 6.29 -4.59
C ALA A 23 9.72 6.56 -5.30
N VAL A 24 9.99 7.81 -5.66
CA VAL A 24 11.27 8.24 -6.24
C VAL A 24 12.42 8.00 -5.27
N ALA A 25 12.29 8.44 -4.02
CA ALA A 25 13.36 8.33 -3.03
C ALA A 25 13.74 6.88 -2.71
N LEU A 26 12.78 5.95 -2.76
CA LEU A 26 13.03 4.54 -2.45
C LEU A 26 13.50 3.73 -3.66
N ASN A 27 13.15 4.14 -4.88
CA ASN A 27 13.45 3.37 -6.09
C ASN A 27 14.95 3.11 -6.27
N ASP A 28 15.78 4.15 -6.18
CA ASP A 28 17.24 4.03 -6.38
C ASP A 28 17.88 3.08 -5.36
N SER A 29 17.48 3.21 -4.09
CA SER A 29 17.99 2.36 -3.01
C SER A 29 17.58 0.88 -3.19
N LEU A 30 16.36 0.64 -3.66
CA LEU A 30 15.84 -0.70 -3.91
C LEU A 30 16.45 -1.34 -5.15
N GLN A 31 16.67 -0.59 -6.23
CA GLN A 31 17.31 -1.11 -7.44
C GLN A 31 18.77 -1.54 -7.21
N GLN A 32 19.49 -0.87 -6.30
CA GLN A 32 20.86 -1.24 -5.95
C GLN A 32 20.94 -2.50 -5.08
N ARG A 33 20.03 -2.66 -4.11
CA ARG A 33 20.08 -3.77 -3.15
C ARG A 33 19.30 -5.00 -3.60
N GLY A 34 18.32 -4.80 -4.48
CA GLY A 34 17.25 -5.75 -4.74
C GLY A 34 16.36 -5.99 -3.51
N GLY A 35 15.32 -6.81 -3.68
CA GLY A 35 14.41 -7.16 -2.61
C GLY A 35 12.95 -7.19 -3.02
N ILE A 36 12.05 -6.96 -2.06
CA ILE A 36 10.61 -6.87 -2.31
C ILE A 36 10.14 -5.46 -2.01
N TRP A 37 9.35 -4.88 -2.92
CA TRP A 37 8.49 -3.74 -2.64
C TRP A 37 7.03 -4.20 -2.62
N PHE A 38 6.45 -4.22 -1.42
CA PHE A 38 5.08 -4.61 -1.18
C PHE A 38 4.15 -3.40 -1.00
N GLY A 39 2.94 -3.45 -1.58
CA GLY A 39 1.95 -2.39 -1.40
C GLY A 39 0.66 -2.56 -2.19
N TRP A 40 -0.11 -1.47 -2.29
CA TRP A 40 -1.31 -1.44 -3.13
C TRP A 40 -0.93 -1.17 -4.60
N SER A 41 -1.52 -1.94 -5.51
CA SER A 41 -1.30 -1.82 -6.96
C SER A 41 -1.80 -0.49 -7.57
N GLY A 42 -2.62 0.25 -6.82
CA GLY A 42 -3.37 1.40 -7.34
C GLY A 42 -4.70 1.04 -8.01
N LYS A 43 -5.06 -0.25 -8.10
CA LYS A 43 -6.29 -0.74 -8.72
C LYS A 43 -7.30 -1.22 -7.67
N LEU A 44 -8.58 -1.17 -8.04
CA LEU A 44 -9.63 -1.77 -7.24
C LEU A 44 -9.84 -3.21 -7.68
N ALA A 45 -10.11 -4.07 -6.70
CA ALA A 45 -10.47 -5.46 -6.94
C ALA A 45 -11.88 -5.53 -7.57
N GLU A 46 -12.18 -6.62 -8.29
CA GLU A 46 -13.50 -6.83 -8.88
C GLU A 46 -14.58 -6.90 -7.78
N ALA A 47 -15.80 -6.45 -8.10
CA ALA A 47 -16.87 -6.22 -7.12
C ALA A 47 -17.22 -7.46 -6.26
N ASP A 48 -17.07 -8.67 -6.82
CA ASP A 48 -17.38 -9.94 -6.16
C ASP A 48 -16.14 -10.67 -5.60
N SER A 49 -14.96 -10.05 -5.68
CA SER A 49 -13.74 -10.64 -5.15
C SER A 49 -13.71 -10.55 -3.63
N ASP A 50 -13.42 -11.68 -2.96
CA ASP A 50 -13.14 -11.70 -1.52
C ASP A 50 -11.70 -11.18 -1.29
N PRO A 51 -11.51 -10.02 -0.63
CA PRO A 51 -10.19 -9.44 -0.40
C PRO A 51 -9.28 -10.38 0.41
N GLY A 52 -9.87 -11.24 1.25
CA GLY A 52 -9.15 -12.26 1.99
C GLY A 52 -8.56 -13.35 1.10
N ARG A 53 -9.21 -13.64 -0.04
CA ARG A 53 -8.78 -14.67 -1.00
C ARG A 53 -7.93 -14.13 -2.14
N GLN A 54 -7.90 -12.82 -2.35
CA GLN A 54 -7.08 -12.23 -3.41
C GLN A 54 -5.59 -12.56 -3.24
N GLU A 55 -4.98 -13.14 -4.27
CA GLU A 55 -3.55 -13.47 -4.24
C GLU A 55 -2.68 -12.23 -4.43
N VAL A 56 -1.47 -12.27 -3.88
CA VAL A 56 -0.48 -11.20 -4.11
C VAL A 56 0.08 -11.36 -5.52
N GLN A 57 -0.02 -10.31 -6.31
CA GLN A 57 0.59 -10.27 -7.64
C GLN A 57 2.06 -9.89 -7.50
N VAL A 58 2.95 -10.81 -7.88
CA VAL A 58 4.40 -10.59 -7.88
C VAL A 58 4.89 -10.41 -9.31
N ARG A 59 5.65 -9.34 -9.56
CA ARG A 59 6.28 -9.08 -10.86
C ARG A 59 7.72 -8.63 -10.66
N GLU A 60 8.60 -8.97 -11.59
CA GLU A 60 9.96 -8.45 -11.59
C GLU A 60 9.97 -6.98 -12.03
N TYR A 61 10.80 -6.17 -11.37
CA TYR A 61 11.00 -4.76 -11.70
C TYR A 61 12.47 -4.39 -11.49
N GLY A 62 13.28 -4.46 -12.54
CA GLY A 62 14.73 -4.33 -12.43
C GLY A 62 15.31 -5.41 -11.51
N ASN A 63 16.04 -5.03 -10.46
CA ASN A 63 16.64 -5.96 -9.50
C ASN A 63 15.72 -6.31 -8.31
N MET A 64 14.44 -5.94 -8.34
CA MET A 64 13.50 -6.19 -7.24
C MET A 64 12.21 -6.86 -7.70
N GLU A 65 11.47 -7.41 -6.74
CA GLU A 65 10.12 -7.94 -6.92
C GLU A 65 9.10 -6.91 -6.43
N LEU A 66 8.15 -6.53 -7.29
CA LEU A 66 6.99 -5.73 -6.94
C LEU A 66 5.85 -6.69 -6.53
N ALA A 67 5.47 -6.67 -5.26
CA ALA A 67 4.44 -7.53 -4.69
C ALA A 67 3.20 -6.71 -4.32
N THR A 68 2.16 -6.76 -5.13
CA THR A 68 0.99 -5.87 -4.98
C THR A 68 -0.29 -6.63 -4.71
N ILE A 69 -1.22 -5.96 -4.02
CA ILE A 69 -2.61 -6.40 -3.91
C ILE A 69 -3.52 -5.28 -4.39
N ASP A 70 -4.73 -5.62 -4.84
CA ASP A 70 -5.78 -4.63 -5.08
C ASP A 70 -6.61 -4.45 -3.80
N LEU A 71 -7.32 -3.33 -3.72
CA LEU A 71 -8.24 -3.06 -2.61
C LEU A 71 -9.68 -3.20 -3.08
N SER A 72 -10.56 -3.74 -2.24
CA SER A 72 -12.00 -3.59 -2.48
C SER A 72 -12.38 -2.10 -2.47
N GLN A 73 -13.48 -1.73 -3.14
CA GLN A 73 -14.02 -0.37 -3.09
C GLN A 73 -14.22 0.09 -1.63
N ARG A 74 -14.80 -0.76 -0.79
CA ARG A 74 -15.04 -0.48 0.64
C ARG A 74 -13.73 -0.20 1.40
N ASP A 75 -12.69 -0.98 1.14
CA ASP A 75 -11.40 -0.80 1.80
C ASP A 75 -10.69 0.45 1.29
N TYR A 76 -10.70 0.70 -0.02
CA TYR A 76 -10.18 1.93 -0.60
C TYR A 76 -10.83 3.18 0.01
N ASP A 77 -12.16 3.18 0.12
CA ASP A 77 -12.93 4.30 0.67
C ASP A 77 -12.64 4.52 2.15
N ALA A 78 -12.62 3.46 2.97
CA ALA A 78 -12.45 3.61 4.41
C ALA A 78 -10.99 3.85 4.83
N TYR A 79 -10.02 3.23 4.15
CA TYR A 79 -8.60 3.31 4.51
C TYR A 79 -7.86 4.41 3.76
N TYR A 80 -7.96 4.48 2.42
CA TYR A 80 -7.17 5.44 1.64
C TYR A 80 -7.85 6.80 1.59
N LEU A 81 -9.08 6.87 1.07
CA LEU A 81 -9.82 8.13 1.02
C LEU A 81 -10.28 8.60 2.40
N GLY A 82 -10.69 7.68 3.26
CA GLY A 82 -11.16 7.93 4.62
C GLY A 82 -10.02 8.24 5.57
N TYR A 83 -9.56 7.26 6.34
CA TYR A 83 -8.67 7.55 7.47
C TYR A 83 -7.32 8.17 7.05
N SER A 84 -6.70 7.69 5.97
CA SER A 84 -5.39 8.20 5.57
C SER A 84 -5.48 9.65 5.06
N ASN A 85 -6.38 9.95 4.13
CA ASN A 85 -6.43 11.26 3.47
C ASN A 85 -7.45 12.25 4.06
N ASN A 86 -8.48 11.78 4.76
CA ASN A 86 -9.50 12.62 5.41
C ASN A 86 -9.28 12.77 6.92
N VAL A 87 -8.35 12.01 7.52
CA VAL A 87 -7.99 12.16 8.95
C VAL A 87 -6.51 12.42 9.12
N LEU A 88 -5.64 11.45 8.82
CA LEU A 88 -4.21 11.55 9.12
C LEU A 88 -3.54 12.70 8.36
N TRP A 89 -3.79 12.81 7.06
CA TRP A 89 -3.24 13.88 6.24
C TRP A 89 -3.57 15.28 6.77
N PRO A 90 -4.84 15.70 6.92
CA PRO A 90 -5.16 17.04 7.42
C PRO A 90 -4.64 17.27 8.86
N VAL A 91 -4.73 16.27 9.75
CA VAL A 91 -4.20 16.39 11.12
C VAL A 91 -2.70 16.64 11.11
N PHE A 92 -1.93 15.89 10.32
CA PHE A 92 -0.47 16.02 10.27
C PHE A 92 -0.01 17.25 9.47
N HIS A 93 -0.93 17.89 8.74
CA HIS A 93 -0.72 19.16 8.06
C HIS A 93 -1.38 20.34 8.79
N TYR A 94 -1.70 20.18 10.08
CA TYR A 94 -2.25 21.24 10.94
C TYR A 94 -3.57 21.85 10.44
N ARG A 95 -4.35 21.08 9.67
CA ARG A 95 -5.67 21.45 9.13
C ARG A 95 -6.78 20.63 9.79
N LEU A 96 -6.90 20.75 11.12
CA LEU A 96 -7.94 20.05 11.88
C LEU A 96 -9.36 20.41 11.41
N ASP A 97 -9.54 21.58 10.83
CA ASP A 97 -10.79 22.03 10.19
C ASP A 97 -11.20 21.19 8.98
N LEU A 98 -10.26 20.49 8.35
CA LEU A 98 -10.50 19.59 7.22
C LEU A 98 -10.57 18.11 7.64
N ALA A 99 -10.32 17.79 8.91
CA ALA A 99 -10.28 16.40 9.38
C ALA A 99 -11.68 15.86 9.69
N ASN A 100 -12.03 14.71 9.11
CA ASN A 100 -13.31 14.03 9.32
C ASN A 100 -13.16 12.73 10.13
N PHE A 101 -13.35 12.81 11.44
CA PHE A 101 -13.20 11.69 12.36
C PHE A 101 -14.43 10.77 12.37
N ASP A 102 -14.44 9.79 11.45
CA ASP A 102 -15.43 8.71 11.43
C ASP A 102 -14.86 7.40 12.01
N VAL A 103 -15.61 6.74 12.89
CA VAL A 103 -15.24 5.45 13.47
C VAL A 103 -15.05 4.39 12.38
N GLN A 104 -15.89 4.39 11.34
CA GLN A 104 -15.83 3.45 10.22
C GLN A 104 -14.51 3.56 9.45
N PHE A 105 -13.97 4.78 9.30
CA PHE A 105 -12.66 4.99 8.71
C PHE A 105 -11.56 4.36 9.56
N SER A 106 -11.61 4.54 10.88
CA SER A 106 -10.62 3.97 11.79
C SER A 106 -10.63 2.43 11.79
N GLU A 107 -11.81 1.82 11.65
CA GLU A 107 -11.94 0.36 11.52
C GLU A 107 -11.42 -0.14 10.17
N GLY A 108 -11.78 0.55 9.09
CA GLY A 108 -11.26 0.30 7.74
C GLY A 108 -9.75 0.38 7.69
N TYR A 109 -9.17 1.41 8.29
CA TYR A 109 -7.74 1.61 8.35
C TYR A 109 -7.01 0.44 8.99
N ARG A 110 -7.47 0.02 10.17
CA ARG A 110 -6.88 -1.13 10.88
C ARG A 110 -7.11 -2.45 10.14
N ARG A 111 -8.28 -2.62 9.48
CA ARG A 111 -8.60 -3.81 8.70
C ARG A 111 -7.64 -3.98 7.52
N VAL A 112 -7.41 -2.92 6.75
CA VAL A 112 -6.49 -2.96 5.60
C VAL A 112 -5.04 -3.18 6.04
N ASN A 113 -4.58 -2.52 7.12
CA ASN A 113 -3.23 -2.79 7.65
C ASN A 113 -3.04 -4.27 8.07
N ARG A 114 -4.06 -4.89 8.68
CA ARG A 114 -4.03 -6.33 8.97
C ARG A 114 -4.04 -7.19 7.72
N LEU A 115 -4.79 -6.80 6.69
CA LEU A 115 -4.79 -7.48 5.38
C LEU A 115 -3.40 -7.44 4.76
N PHE A 116 -2.77 -6.27 4.71
CA PHE A 116 -1.40 -6.10 4.19
C PHE A 116 -0.41 -6.99 4.92
N ALA A 117 -0.43 -6.97 6.26
CA ALA A 117 0.44 -7.82 7.06
C ALA A 117 0.23 -9.32 6.78
N ARG A 118 -1.03 -9.78 6.66
CA ARG A 118 -1.37 -11.17 6.33
C ARG A 118 -0.89 -11.58 4.93
N LYS A 119 -0.98 -10.67 3.97
CA LYS A 119 -0.57 -10.91 2.58
C LYS A 119 0.95 -10.85 2.40
N LEU A 120 1.64 -10.03 3.19
CA LEU A 120 3.10 -9.96 3.20
C LEU A 120 3.75 -11.16 3.90
N MET A 121 3.14 -11.68 4.98
CA MET A 121 3.74 -12.73 5.82
C MET A 121 4.30 -13.93 5.04
N PRO A 122 3.59 -14.53 4.06
CA PRO A 122 4.10 -15.69 3.31
C PRO A 122 5.31 -15.37 2.43
N LEU A 123 5.54 -14.09 2.12
CA LEU A 123 6.68 -13.64 1.31
C LEU A 123 7.95 -13.48 2.14
N LEU A 124 7.85 -13.41 3.48
CA LEU A 124 8.99 -13.18 4.36
C LEU A 124 9.83 -14.45 4.55
N LYS A 125 11.15 -14.27 4.65
CA LYS A 125 12.13 -15.34 4.94
C LYS A 125 12.92 -14.93 6.19
N PRO A 126 13.31 -15.89 7.06
CA PRO A 126 14.17 -15.62 8.21
C PRO A 126 15.50 -14.96 7.84
#